data_AF-A0AAU3DBF8-F1
#
_entry.id   AF-A0AAU3DBF8-F1
#
_cell.length_a   1.000
_cell.length_b   1.000
_cell.length_c   1.000
_cell.angle_alpha   90.00
_cell.angle_beta   90.00
_cell.angle_gamma   90.00
#
_symmetry.space_group_name_H-M   'P 1'
#
loop_
_entity.id
_entity.type
_entity.pdbx_description
1 polymer ?
#
loop_
_entity_poly.entity_id
_entity_poly.type
_entity_poly.pdbx_seq_one_letter_code
_entity_poly.pdbx_strand_id
1 'polypeptide(L)'
;MGRSKHLISAFTITAAGAALLTGCSSGDPDTDAAEPAASSPAAAASASSPAPAESRSATPYTEPAECAGLGLKSEATLAGKDLAACVRAAFAAYGTGTENLLVGDRSGTTRFRVGDDPALAGDVDGADGKHAANSYVSIGGEEWIKSDGAWEKSDSKEAVDAELGKKYRTVSDPQGIPDLVGSFATWKVDTEKALISLENGKDVQAWRVTNARHFDYEGSEVVEYIVWLDDDGTPVGVQNTSNTAGKSNTYVQHFYDLGQPVTIEAPPQ
;
A
#
# COMPACT_ATOMS: atom_id res chain seq x y z
N MET A 1 1.32 25.57 36.83
CA MET A 1 2.70 25.41 37.31
C MET A 1 3.09 23.95 37.17
N GLY A 2 4.24 23.64 36.56
CA GLY A 2 4.77 22.27 36.47
C GLY A 2 5.11 21.82 35.04
N ARG A 3 6.12 22.46 34.43
CA ARG A 3 6.81 21.98 33.22
C ARG A 3 7.71 20.82 33.62
N SER A 4 7.58 19.65 32.99
CA SER A 4 8.64 18.64 32.94
C SER A 4 9.28 18.63 31.57
N LYS A 5 10.55 19.05 31.56
CA LYS A 5 11.49 19.01 30.43
C LYS A 5 12.33 17.74 30.60
N HIS A 6 12.41 16.89 29.59
CA HIS A 6 13.49 15.91 29.43
C HIS A 6 13.89 15.92 27.95
N LEU A 7 14.93 16.67 27.61
CA LEU A 7 16.35 16.29 27.57
C LEU A 7 16.69 15.61 26.23
N ILE A 8 17.18 16.46 25.33
CA ILE A 8 17.84 16.16 24.07
C ILE A 8 19.20 15.54 24.41
N SER A 9 19.40 14.26 24.09
CA SER A 9 20.73 13.64 24.11
C SER A 9 21.38 13.80 22.75
N ALA A 10 22.42 14.64 22.72
CA ALA A 10 23.30 14.84 21.57
C ALA A 10 24.24 13.64 21.42
N PHE A 11 24.30 13.06 20.22
CA PHE A 11 25.31 12.06 19.86
C PHE A 11 26.57 12.75 19.33
N THR A 12 27.69 12.44 19.98
CA THR A 12 29.03 12.93 19.70
C THR A 12 29.61 12.19 18.48
N ILE A 13 29.93 12.91 17.41
CA ILE A 13 30.66 12.36 16.25
C ILE A 13 32.15 12.38 16.59
N THR A 14 32.77 11.20 16.68
CA THR A 14 34.23 11.06 16.80
C THR A 14 34.82 10.85 15.41
N ALA A 15 35.61 11.81 14.94
CA ALA A 15 36.47 11.69 13.78
C ALA A 15 37.82 11.08 14.19
N ALA A 16 38.29 10.07 13.45
CA ALA A 16 39.68 9.63 13.45
C ALA A 16 40.08 9.36 12.00
N GLY A 17 41.15 10.04 11.56
CA GLY A 17 41.63 10.03 10.18
C GLY A 17 42.91 9.22 9.95
N ALA A 18 43.48 9.52 8.78
CA ALA A 18 44.84 9.29 8.29
C ALA A 18 45.19 7.91 7.69
N ALA A 19 45.19 7.92 6.35
CA ALA A 19 46.31 7.66 5.43
C ALA A 19 47.09 6.34 5.53
N LEU A 20 47.30 5.69 4.37
CA LEU A 20 48.62 5.27 3.88
C LEU A 20 48.59 5.07 2.35
N LEU A 21 49.64 5.58 1.69
CA LEU A 21 49.99 5.48 0.28
C LEU A 21 50.73 4.17 -0.03
N THR A 22 50.82 3.80 -1.33
CA THR A 22 51.78 2.91 -2.05
C THR A 22 51.04 1.85 -2.88
N GLY A 23 51.35 1.56 -4.16
CA GLY A 23 52.40 2.02 -5.06
C GLY A 23 52.12 1.61 -6.52
N CYS A 24 52.73 2.33 -7.45
CA CYS A 24 52.86 1.94 -8.86
C CYS A 24 53.99 0.94 -9.03
N SER A 25 53.84 -0.05 -9.92
CA SER A 25 54.98 -0.46 -10.77
C SER A 25 54.48 -1.08 -12.07
N SER A 26 55.22 -0.73 -13.12
CA SER A 26 54.99 -0.91 -14.56
C SER A 26 55.98 -1.91 -15.18
N GLY A 27 55.63 -2.47 -16.34
CA GLY A 27 56.53 -3.08 -17.35
C GLY A 27 56.79 -4.57 -17.18
N ASP A 28 56.94 -5.41 -18.22
CA ASP A 28 57.21 -5.15 -19.65
C ASP A 28 57.12 -6.51 -20.45
N PRO A 29 57.58 -6.70 -21.72
CA PRO A 29 56.74 -7.07 -22.87
C PRO A 29 57.14 -8.37 -23.62
N ASP A 30 56.58 -8.54 -24.83
CA ASP A 30 56.88 -9.46 -25.95
C ASP A 30 56.44 -10.94 -25.79
N THR A 31 55.84 -11.61 -26.78
CA THR A 31 56.12 -11.59 -28.23
C THR A 31 54.94 -12.18 -29.04
N ASP A 32 54.83 -11.73 -30.30
CA ASP A 32 53.97 -12.19 -31.40
C ASP A 32 53.70 -13.70 -31.53
N ALA A 33 52.48 -14.08 -31.95
CA ALA A 33 52.21 -14.57 -33.31
C ALA A 33 50.81 -15.21 -33.49
N ALA A 34 50.26 -14.97 -34.67
CA ALA A 34 49.23 -15.73 -35.41
C ALA A 34 47.74 -15.42 -35.14
N GLU A 35 47.23 -14.52 -35.99
CA GLU A 35 45.84 -14.41 -36.40
C GLU A 35 45.33 -15.71 -37.07
N PRO A 36 44.06 -16.09 -36.83
CA PRO A 36 43.27 -16.58 -37.94
C PRO A 36 41.88 -15.93 -38.02
N ALA A 37 41.61 -15.41 -39.22
CA ALA A 37 40.38 -15.47 -40.00
C ALA A 37 39.04 -15.23 -39.26
N ALA A 38 38.47 -14.05 -39.54
CA ALA A 38 37.07 -13.74 -39.32
C ALA A 38 36.14 -14.80 -39.93
N SER A 39 35.31 -15.41 -39.08
CA SER A 39 34.10 -16.14 -39.50
C SER A 39 32.88 -15.39 -38.99
N SER A 40 32.07 -14.90 -39.92
CA SER A 40 30.78 -14.25 -39.64
C SER A 40 29.86 -15.16 -38.82
N PRO A 41 29.24 -14.66 -37.74
CA PRO A 41 28.04 -15.29 -37.20
C PRO A 41 26.84 -14.92 -38.07
N ALA A 42 26.08 -15.94 -38.44
CA ALA A 42 24.80 -15.86 -39.12
C ALA A 42 23.81 -14.96 -38.37
N ALA A 43 22.91 -14.33 -39.13
CA ALA A 43 21.82 -13.50 -38.65
C ALA A 43 21.06 -14.19 -37.51
N ALA A 44 21.25 -13.70 -36.29
CA ALA A 44 20.35 -13.97 -35.18
C ALA A 44 19.02 -13.30 -35.53
N ALA A 45 17.96 -14.10 -35.59
CA ALA A 45 16.59 -13.61 -35.66
C ALA A 45 16.39 -12.59 -34.54
N SER A 46 16.06 -11.35 -34.91
CA SER A 46 15.66 -10.32 -33.96
C SER A 46 14.45 -10.84 -33.19
N ALA A 47 14.68 -11.26 -31.95
CA ALA A 47 13.61 -11.39 -30.98
C ALA A 47 12.98 -10.00 -30.86
N SER A 48 11.74 -9.88 -31.32
CA SER A 48 10.94 -8.67 -31.12
C SER A 48 10.88 -8.42 -29.61
N SER A 49 11.61 -7.41 -29.16
CA SER A 49 11.46 -6.86 -27.83
C SER A 49 9.98 -6.50 -27.65
N PRO A 50 9.30 -6.92 -26.57
CA PRO A 50 7.93 -6.51 -26.34
C PRO A 50 7.89 -4.99 -26.35
N ALA A 51 6.94 -4.42 -27.10
CA ALA A 51 6.72 -2.99 -27.14
C ALA A 51 6.53 -2.49 -25.70
N PRO A 52 7.04 -1.29 -25.34
CA PRO A 52 6.74 -0.70 -24.04
C PRO A 52 5.22 -0.66 -23.88
N ALA A 53 4.71 -1.23 -22.79
CA ALA A 53 3.31 -1.11 -22.46
C ALA A 53 2.98 0.39 -22.46
N GLU A 54 2.02 0.81 -23.30
CA GLU A 54 1.57 2.20 -23.33
C GLU A 54 1.18 2.59 -21.91
N SER A 55 1.90 3.56 -21.36
CA SER A 55 1.57 4.20 -20.10
C SER A 55 0.21 4.86 -20.27
N ARG A 56 -0.86 4.14 -19.93
CA ARG A 56 -2.22 4.68 -19.89
C ARG A 56 -2.18 5.91 -19.02
N SER A 57 -2.50 7.08 -19.57
CA SER A 57 -2.60 8.28 -18.75
C SER A 57 -3.74 8.11 -17.77
N ALA A 58 -3.56 8.58 -16.53
CA ALA A 58 -4.62 8.57 -15.52
C ALA A 58 -5.87 9.29 -16.07
N THR A 59 -7.02 8.61 -16.08
CA THR A 59 -8.30 9.26 -16.39
C THR A 59 -8.61 10.25 -15.28
N PRO A 60 -8.99 11.50 -15.59
CA PRO A 60 -9.34 12.47 -14.55
C PRO A 60 -10.55 11.98 -13.75
N TYR A 61 -10.45 12.04 -12.42
CA TYR A 61 -11.53 11.67 -11.52
C TYR A 61 -12.75 12.57 -11.73
N THR A 62 -13.93 11.95 -11.77
CA THR A 62 -15.22 12.63 -11.76
C THR A 62 -15.98 12.08 -10.57
N GLU A 63 -16.42 12.97 -9.69
CA GLU A 63 -17.19 12.62 -8.50
C GLU A 63 -18.40 11.72 -8.87
N PRO A 64 -18.51 10.51 -8.30
CA PRO A 64 -19.67 9.66 -8.50
C PRO A 64 -20.94 10.28 -7.93
N ALA A 65 -22.09 10.00 -8.56
CA ALA A 65 -23.38 10.54 -8.12
C ALA A 65 -23.74 10.11 -6.68
N GLU A 66 -23.29 8.92 -6.28
CA GLU A 66 -23.42 8.37 -4.94
C GLU A 66 -22.70 9.24 -3.88
N CYS A 67 -21.59 9.88 -4.24
CA CYS A 67 -20.84 10.76 -3.36
C CYS A 67 -21.42 12.17 -3.31
N ALA A 68 -21.83 12.73 -4.46
CA ALA A 68 -22.46 14.04 -4.52
C ALA A 68 -23.74 14.12 -3.68
N GLY A 69 -24.48 13.01 -3.56
CA GLY A 69 -25.69 12.90 -2.75
C GLY A 69 -25.46 12.65 -1.25
N LEU A 70 -24.22 12.37 -0.82
CA LEU A 70 -23.92 11.93 0.55
C LEU A 70 -24.11 13.06 1.57
N GLY A 71 -23.87 14.31 1.16
CA GLY A 71 -24.02 15.48 2.04
C GLY A 71 -22.93 15.58 3.10
N LEU A 72 -21.67 15.32 2.74
CA LEU A 72 -20.50 15.50 3.59
C LEU A 72 -20.39 16.96 4.05
N LYS A 73 -20.56 17.17 5.35
CA LYS A 73 -20.40 18.46 6.02
C LYS A 73 -20.27 18.23 7.52
N SER A 74 -19.79 19.26 8.21
CA SER A 74 -19.68 19.30 9.68
C SER A 74 -20.90 18.72 10.38
N GLU A 75 -20.66 17.78 11.30
CA GLU A 75 -21.67 17.17 12.19
C GLU A 75 -22.82 16.44 11.48
N ALA A 76 -22.69 16.17 10.17
CA ALA A 76 -23.67 15.38 9.45
C ALA A 76 -23.78 13.95 10.01
N THR A 77 -24.98 13.39 9.93
CA THR A 77 -25.23 11.98 10.20
C THR A 77 -25.53 11.30 8.88
N LEU A 78 -24.77 10.25 8.56
CA LEU A 78 -24.87 9.53 7.30
C LEU A 78 -25.42 8.12 7.54
N ALA A 79 -26.25 7.63 6.62
CA ALA A 79 -26.63 6.23 6.60
C ALA A 79 -25.46 5.41 6.03
N GLY A 80 -25.08 4.31 6.69
CA GLY A 80 -23.90 3.56 6.25
C GLY A 80 -24.04 2.92 4.87
N LYS A 81 -25.26 2.57 4.46
CA LYS A 81 -25.53 2.12 3.08
C LYS A 81 -25.17 3.18 2.02
N ASP A 82 -25.42 4.46 2.31
CA ASP A 82 -25.20 5.55 1.36
C ASP A 82 -23.70 5.92 1.37
N LEU A 83 -23.06 5.91 2.55
CA LEU A 83 -21.61 6.05 2.68
C LEU A 83 -20.86 4.91 1.95
N ALA A 84 -21.29 3.66 2.14
CA ALA A 84 -20.72 2.51 1.45
C ALA A 84 -20.87 2.60 -0.07
N ALA A 85 -22.01 3.08 -0.55
CA ALA A 85 -22.24 3.31 -1.98
C ALA A 85 -21.24 4.35 -2.54
N CYS A 86 -21.04 5.47 -1.85
CA CYS A 86 -20.03 6.45 -2.24
C CYS A 86 -18.62 5.86 -2.25
N VAL A 87 -18.17 5.23 -1.17
CA VAL A 87 -16.81 4.65 -1.09
C VAL A 87 -16.58 3.62 -2.21
N ARG A 88 -17.56 2.76 -2.47
CA ARG A 88 -17.50 1.77 -3.56
C ARG A 88 -17.39 2.46 -4.93
N ALA A 89 -18.23 3.46 -5.18
CA ALA A 89 -18.26 4.18 -6.44
C ALA A 89 -16.96 4.97 -6.66
N ALA A 90 -16.40 5.56 -5.60
CA ALA A 90 -15.15 6.31 -5.67
C ALA A 90 -13.97 5.40 -6.01
N PHE A 91 -13.80 4.27 -5.33
CA PHE A 91 -12.77 3.29 -5.70
C PHE A 91 -12.94 2.79 -7.14
N ALA A 92 -14.18 2.51 -7.57
CA ALA A 92 -14.46 2.10 -8.95
C ALA A 92 -14.12 3.19 -9.97
N ALA A 93 -14.38 4.46 -9.66
CA ALA A 93 -14.06 5.59 -10.53
C ALA A 93 -12.54 5.79 -10.70
N TYR A 94 -11.75 5.56 -9.63
CA TYR A 94 -10.29 5.57 -9.71
C TYR A 94 -9.72 4.31 -10.38
N GLY A 95 -10.31 3.14 -10.13
CA GLY A 95 -9.93 1.84 -10.69
C GLY A 95 -8.59 1.28 -10.18
N THR A 96 -7.68 2.12 -9.71
CA THR A 96 -6.34 1.77 -9.26
C THR A 96 -5.89 2.69 -8.13
N GLY A 97 -4.88 2.26 -7.38
CA GLY A 97 -4.24 3.09 -6.37
C GLY A 97 -3.15 2.38 -5.60
N THR A 98 -2.58 3.11 -4.65
CA THR A 98 -1.63 2.61 -3.68
C THR A 98 -2.17 2.83 -2.28
N GLU A 99 -1.87 1.90 -1.39
CA GLU A 99 -2.23 1.91 0.01
C GLU A 99 -0.96 1.76 0.85
N ASN A 100 -0.84 2.54 1.92
CA ASN A 100 0.02 2.18 3.04
C ASN A 100 -0.84 1.61 4.16
N LEU A 101 -0.45 0.46 4.71
CA LEU A 101 -1.11 -0.18 5.85
C LEU A 101 -0.14 -0.29 7.01
N LEU A 102 -0.57 0.22 8.17
CA LEU A 102 0.10 0.09 9.45
C LEU A 102 -0.73 -0.78 10.39
N VAL A 103 -0.15 -1.87 10.90
CA VAL A 103 -0.76 -2.76 11.90
C VAL A 103 0.26 -3.04 13.01
N GLY A 104 0.06 -2.43 14.18
CA GLY A 104 1.01 -2.53 15.28
C GLY A 104 2.37 -1.90 14.91
N ASP A 105 3.42 -2.71 14.92
CA ASP A 105 4.79 -2.33 14.54
C ASP A 105 5.14 -2.67 13.08
N ARG A 106 4.18 -3.21 12.32
CA ARG A 106 4.38 -3.60 10.92
C ARG A 106 3.71 -2.62 9.97
N SER A 107 4.46 -2.20 8.97
CA SER A 107 4.00 -1.41 7.84
C SER A 107 4.13 -2.18 6.54
N GLY A 108 3.42 -1.74 5.52
CA GLY A 108 3.71 -2.15 4.16
C GLY A 108 2.96 -1.29 3.16
N THR A 109 3.24 -1.54 1.89
CA THR A 109 2.66 -0.81 0.78
C THR A 109 2.01 -1.79 -0.17
N THR A 110 0.76 -1.54 -0.53
CA THR A 110 -0.03 -2.36 -1.44
C THR A 110 -0.44 -1.53 -2.64
N ARG A 111 -0.21 -2.04 -3.84
CA ARG A 111 -0.79 -1.50 -5.08
C ARG A 111 -2.00 -2.33 -5.44
N PHE A 112 -3.07 -1.67 -5.86
CA PHE A 112 -4.34 -2.33 -6.13
C PHE A 112 -4.93 -1.88 -7.46
N ARG A 113 -5.71 -2.79 -8.03
CA ARG A 113 -6.65 -2.55 -9.13
C ARG A 113 -7.99 -3.14 -8.72
N VAL A 114 -9.07 -2.38 -8.93
CA VAL A 114 -10.45 -2.78 -8.65
C VAL A 114 -11.27 -2.83 -9.95
N GLY A 115 -12.46 -3.42 -9.89
CA GLY A 115 -13.37 -3.58 -11.04
C GLY A 115 -13.40 -5.02 -11.54
N ASP A 116 -13.49 -5.20 -12.86
CA ASP A 116 -13.72 -6.52 -13.48
C ASP A 116 -12.52 -7.48 -13.42
N ASP A 117 -11.31 -6.93 -13.28
CA ASP A 117 -10.06 -7.70 -13.18
C ASP A 117 -9.27 -7.25 -11.94
N PRO A 118 -9.77 -7.52 -10.72
CA PRO A 118 -9.14 -7.04 -9.51
C PRO A 118 -7.79 -7.72 -9.31
N ALA A 119 -6.81 -6.95 -8.84
CA ALA A 119 -5.47 -7.45 -8.58
C ALA A 119 -4.81 -6.64 -7.46
N LEU A 120 -3.95 -7.28 -6.69
CA LEU A 120 -3.20 -6.70 -5.58
C LEU A 120 -1.75 -7.17 -5.62
N ALA A 121 -0.82 -6.27 -5.33
CA ALA A 121 0.56 -6.65 -5.05
C ALA A 121 1.10 -5.75 -3.95
N GLY A 122 1.66 -6.34 -2.91
CA GLY A 122 2.17 -5.58 -1.79
C GLY A 122 3.47 -6.11 -1.24
N ASP A 123 4.20 -5.20 -0.61
CA ASP A 123 5.43 -5.46 0.13
C ASP A 123 5.16 -5.15 1.60
N VAL A 124 5.56 -6.06 2.47
CA VAL A 124 5.36 -5.98 3.92
C VAL A 124 6.72 -5.92 4.60
N ASP A 125 6.89 -4.91 5.45
CA ASP A 125 8.12 -4.72 6.20
C ASP A 125 8.22 -5.75 7.32
N GLY A 126 9.45 -6.21 7.58
CA GLY A 126 9.76 -7.09 8.69
C GLY A 126 9.60 -6.37 10.02
N ALA A 127 9.32 -7.12 11.09
CA ALA A 127 9.29 -6.56 12.45
C ALA A 127 10.67 -6.03 12.91
N ASP A 128 11.74 -6.40 12.20
CA ASP A 128 13.10 -5.87 12.35
C ASP A 128 13.33 -4.56 11.57
N GLY A 129 12.30 -4.02 10.90
CA GLY A 129 12.37 -2.83 10.06
C GLY A 129 12.96 -3.08 8.67
N LYS A 130 13.23 -4.34 8.29
CA LYS A 130 13.69 -4.66 6.94
C LYS A 130 12.56 -4.44 5.95
N HIS A 131 12.77 -3.52 5.01
CA HIS A 131 11.78 -3.25 3.97
C HIS A 131 11.51 -4.48 3.11
N ALA A 132 10.23 -4.71 2.78
CA ALA A 132 9.79 -5.81 1.91
C ALA A 132 10.37 -7.18 2.35
N ALA A 133 10.32 -7.46 3.66
CA ALA A 133 10.75 -8.75 4.19
C ALA A 133 9.89 -9.88 3.62
N ASN A 134 8.60 -9.61 3.43
CA ASN A 134 7.68 -10.46 2.68
C ASN A 134 6.99 -9.66 1.58
N SER A 135 6.58 -10.33 0.51
CA SER A 135 5.77 -9.73 -0.56
C SER A 135 4.63 -10.65 -0.92
N TYR A 136 3.58 -10.13 -1.57
CA TYR A 136 2.49 -10.95 -2.10
C TYR A 136 1.97 -10.40 -3.41
N VAL A 137 1.37 -11.30 -4.21
CA VAL A 137 0.63 -10.95 -5.42
C VAL A 137 -0.67 -11.74 -5.44
N SER A 138 -1.77 -11.08 -5.80
CA SER A 138 -3.09 -11.64 -6.06
C SER A 138 -3.52 -11.16 -7.44
N ILE A 139 -3.61 -12.06 -8.42
CA ILE A 139 -4.04 -11.71 -9.78
C ILE A 139 -4.72 -12.92 -10.44
N GLY A 140 -5.86 -12.70 -11.11
CA GLY A 140 -6.57 -13.77 -11.82
C GLY A 140 -7.08 -14.91 -10.93
N GLY A 141 -7.32 -14.64 -9.64
CA GLY A 141 -7.70 -15.65 -8.64
C GLY A 141 -6.55 -16.53 -8.15
N GLU A 142 -5.33 -16.25 -8.58
CA GLU A 142 -4.11 -16.90 -8.11
C GLU A 142 -3.42 -16.01 -7.08
N GLU A 143 -2.76 -16.65 -6.11
CA GLU A 143 -2.07 -15.99 -5.01
C GLU A 143 -0.61 -16.46 -4.97
N TRP A 144 0.30 -15.53 -4.69
CA TRP A 144 1.71 -15.82 -4.46
C TRP A 144 2.19 -15.07 -3.23
N ILE A 145 3.15 -15.67 -2.56
CA ILE A 145 3.87 -15.05 -1.45
C ILE A 145 5.37 -15.18 -1.68
N LYS A 146 6.09 -14.14 -1.29
CA LYS A 146 7.54 -14.14 -1.22
C LYS A 146 7.92 -14.13 0.25
N SER A 147 8.51 -15.22 0.71
CA SER A 147 9.10 -15.35 2.04
C SER A 147 10.58 -15.73 1.86
N ASP A 148 11.47 -15.14 2.65
CA ASP A 148 12.93 -15.41 2.58
C ASP A 148 13.56 -15.26 1.18
N GLY A 149 12.96 -14.42 0.33
CA GLY A 149 13.51 -14.06 -0.97
C GLY A 149 13.03 -14.92 -2.15
N ALA A 150 12.31 -16.02 -1.91
CA ALA A 150 11.76 -16.89 -2.95
C ALA A 150 10.25 -16.69 -3.11
N TRP A 151 9.77 -16.66 -4.36
CA TRP A 151 8.34 -16.63 -4.66
C TRP A 151 7.78 -18.04 -4.70
N GLU A 152 6.66 -18.24 -4.01
CA GLU A 152 5.93 -19.49 -4.00
C GLU A 152 4.47 -19.20 -4.34
N LYS A 153 3.88 -20.05 -5.19
CA LYS A 153 2.45 -20.01 -5.45
C LYS A 153 1.73 -20.58 -4.24
N SER A 154 0.76 -19.84 -3.73
CA SER A 154 -0.03 -20.26 -2.58
C SER A 154 -1.24 -21.09 -3.02
N ASP A 155 -1.60 -22.07 -2.19
CA ASP A 155 -2.80 -22.89 -2.38
C ASP A 155 -4.09 -22.13 -2.02
N SER A 156 -3.99 -21.05 -1.23
CA SER A 156 -5.14 -20.19 -0.90
C SER A 156 -4.75 -18.81 -0.38
N LYS A 157 -5.73 -17.90 -0.30
CA LYS A 157 -5.58 -16.57 0.31
C LYS A 157 -5.34 -16.66 1.82
N GLU A 158 -5.96 -17.62 2.50
CA GLU A 158 -5.79 -17.85 3.94
C GLU A 158 -4.37 -18.27 4.29
N ALA A 159 -3.71 -19.04 3.41
CA ALA A 159 -2.30 -19.41 3.59
C ALA A 159 -1.38 -18.18 3.49
N VAL A 160 -1.61 -17.29 2.50
CA VAL A 160 -0.88 -16.01 2.40
C VAL A 160 -1.09 -15.14 3.65
N ASP A 161 -2.33 -15.02 4.12
CA ASP A 161 -2.65 -14.24 5.32
C ASP A 161 -2.02 -14.80 6.62
N ALA A 162 -1.88 -16.12 6.70
CA ALA A 162 -1.21 -16.78 7.82
C ALA A 162 0.28 -16.43 7.84
N GLU A 163 0.94 -16.50 6.67
CA GLU A 163 2.37 -16.22 6.50
C GLU A 163 2.71 -14.73 6.68
N LEU A 164 1.92 -13.81 6.12
CA LEU A 164 2.11 -12.36 6.32
C LEU A 164 1.76 -11.90 7.76
N GLY A 165 1.16 -12.78 8.55
CA GLY A 165 0.77 -12.56 9.93
C GLY A 165 -0.41 -11.60 10.07
N LYS A 166 -1.60 -12.17 10.34
CA LYS A 166 -2.87 -11.49 10.64
C LYS A 166 -3.44 -10.67 9.48
N LYS A 167 -3.99 -11.37 8.48
CA LYS A 167 -4.96 -10.79 7.52
C LYS A 167 -4.42 -9.56 6.78
N TYR A 168 -3.11 -9.32 6.70
CA TYR A 168 -2.56 -8.11 6.06
C TYR A 168 -3.09 -7.96 4.63
N ARG A 169 -3.02 -9.05 3.84
CA ARG A 169 -3.55 -9.10 2.47
C ARG A 169 -5.08 -8.95 2.45
N THR A 170 -5.79 -9.48 3.44
CA THR A 170 -7.24 -9.27 3.57
C THR A 170 -7.63 -7.83 3.94
N VAL A 171 -6.89 -7.17 4.81
CA VAL A 171 -7.14 -5.78 5.18
C VAL A 171 -6.78 -4.85 4.02
N SER A 172 -5.68 -5.14 3.31
CA SER A 172 -5.23 -4.36 2.14
C SER A 172 -6.14 -4.49 0.90
N ASP A 173 -7.29 -5.16 1.03
CA ASP A 173 -8.24 -5.28 -0.07
C ASP A 173 -9.27 -4.15 -0.02
N PRO A 174 -9.16 -3.11 -0.86
CA PRO A 174 -10.07 -1.97 -0.80
C PRO A 174 -11.52 -2.36 -1.11
N GLN A 175 -11.76 -3.53 -1.73
CA GLN A 175 -13.12 -4.00 -2.01
C GLN A 175 -13.88 -4.40 -0.73
N GLY A 176 -13.18 -4.75 0.35
CA GLY A 176 -13.79 -5.09 1.64
C GLY A 176 -14.27 -3.89 2.44
N ILE A 177 -13.75 -2.69 2.16
CA ILE A 177 -14.06 -1.47 2.92
C ILE A 177 -15.54 -1.08 2.79
N PRO A 178 -16.13 -0.96 1.58
CA PRO A 178 -17.55 -0.65 1.45
C PRO A 178 -18.47 -1.65 2.15
N ASP A 179 -18.13 -2.94 2.14
CA ASP A 179 -18.94 -3.98 2.78
C ASP A 179 -18.97 -3.80 4.29
N LEU A 180 -17.81 -3.55 4.90
CA LEU A 180 -17.71 -3.25 6.31
C LEU A 180 -18.42 -1.92 6.66
N VAL A 181 -18.21 -0.86 5.88
CA VAL A 181 -18.88 0.44 6.07
C VAL A 181 -20.41 0.29 6.03
N GLY A 182 -20.92 -0.49 5.08
CA GLY A 182 -22.35 -0.74 4.89
C GLY A 182 -22.99 -1.56 6.01
N SER A 183 -22.21 -2.29 6.79
CA SER A 183 -22.69 -3.04 7.96
C SER A 183 -23.09 -2.15 9.14
N PHE A 184 -22.56 -0.92 9.21
CA PHE A 184 -22.92 0.05 10.23
C PHE A 184 -24.12 0.89 9.78
N ALA A 185 -25.18 0.93 10.59
CA ALA A 185 -26.37 1.68 10.21
C ALA A 185 -26.13 3.20 10.13
N THR A 186 -25.28 3.75 10.99
CA THR A 186 -25.15 5.19 11.19
C THR A 186 -23.71 5.62 11.44
N TRP A 187 -23.33 6.68 10.75
CA TRP A 187 -22.02 7.31 10.82
C TRP A 187 -22.16 8.79 11.17
N LYS A 188 -21.13 9.35 11.79
CA LYS A 188 -21.06 10.77 12.13
C LYS A 188 -19.85 11.40 11.46
N VAL A 189 -20.07 12.54 10.82
CA VAL A 189 -19.01 13.41 10.32
C VAL A 189 -18.59 14.33 11.47
N ASP A 190 -17.29 14.46 11.68
CA ASP A 190 -16.75 15.38 12.70
C ASP A 190 -17.05 16.85 12.34
N THR A 191 -16.86 17.73 13.33
CA THR A 191 -17.09 19.18 13.17
C THR A 191 -16.11 19.81 12.17
N GLU A 192 -14.85 19.39 12.20
CA GLU A 192 -13.78 19.91 11.36
C GLU A 192 -13.11 18.79 10.57
N LYS A 193 -12.51 19.17 9.45
CA LYS A 193 -11.64 18.28 8.67
C LYS A 193 -10.34 18.02 9.43
N ALA A 194 -9.80 16.82 9.26
CA ALA A 194 -8.46 16.47 9.71
C ALA A 194 -7.46 16.65 8.56
N LEU A 195 -6.26 17.15 8.89
CA LEU A 195 -5.13 17.12 7.98
C LEU A 195 -4.51 15.71 8.02
N ILE A 196 -4.49 15.03 6.88
CA ILE A 196 -3.87 13.71 6.70
C ILE A 196 -2.65 13.88 5.80
N SER A 197 -1.47 13.51 6.32
CA SER A 197 -0.23 13.47 5.54
C SER A 197 -0.05 12.07 4.95
N LEU A 198 -0.07 12.00 3.62
CA LEU A 198 0.06 10.77 2.85
C LEU A 198 1.53 10.45 2.57
N GLU A 199 1.80 9.18 2.29
CA GLU A 199 3.16 8.65 2.09
C GLU A 199 3.81 9.16 0.81
N ASN A 200 3.03 9.64 -0.16
CA ASN A 200 3.52 10.33 -1.35
C ASN A 200 3.91 11.81 -1.08
N GLY A 201 3.92 12.24 0.18
CA GLY A 201 4.31 13.59 0.61
C GLY A 201 3.23 14.66 0.38
N LYS A 202 2.01 14.28 0.02
CA LYS A 202 0.87 15.20 -0.08
C LYS A 202 0.12 15.27 1.24
N ASP A 203 -0.44 16.44 1.50
CA ASP A 203 -1.36 16.67 2.62
C ASP A 203 -2.79 16.87 2.10
N VAL A 204 -3.76 16.20 2.72
CA VAL A 204 -5.18 16.27 2.36
C VAL A 204 -6.02 16.68 3.57
N GLN A 205 -6.97 17.60 3.36
CA GLN A 205 -7.95 17.98 4.38
C GLN A 205 -9.21 17.13 4.19
N ALA A 206 -9.38 16.11 5.05
CA ALA A 206 -10.41 15.10 4.90
C ALA A 206 -11.46 15.17 6.03
N TRP A 207 -12.72 14.92 5.68
CA TRP A 207 -13.78 14.67 6.64
C TRP A 207 -13.50 13.36 7.37
N ARG A 208 -13.41 13.43 8.70
CA ARG A 208 -13.35 12.25 9.57
C ARG A 208 -14.78 11.75 9.80
N VAL A 209 -15.08 10.55 9.32
CA VAL A 209 -16.41 9.93 9.40
C VAL A 209 -16.33 8.67 10.26
N THR A 210 -16.95 8.67 11.43
CA THR A 210 -16.78 7.61 12.45
C THR A 210 -18.07 6.84 12.69
N ASN A 211 -17.98 5.54 12.94
CA ASN A 211 -19.12 4.72 13.36
C ASN A 211 -19.76 5.29 14.64
N ALA A 212 -21.08 5.38 14.68
CA ALA A 212 -21.76 6.01 15.82
C ALA A 212 -21.78 5.14 17.10
N ARG A 213 -21.56 3.82 16.97
CA ARG A 213 -21.64 2.82 18.04
C ARG A 213 -20.74 1.62 17.74
N HIS A 214 -20.33 0.91 18.78
CA HIS A 214 -19.64 -0.38 18.64
C HIS A 214 -20.53 -1.41 17.94
N PHE A 215 -19.92 -2.40 17.31
CA PHE A 215 -20.60 -3.46 16.58
C PHE A 215 -19.77 -4.74 16.53
N ASP A 216 -20.43 -5.91 16.58
CA ASP A 216 -19.76 -7.20 16.41
C ASP A 216 -19.70 -7.60 14.94
N TYR A 217 -18.49 -7.76 14.42
CA TYR A 217 -18.22 -8.21 13.05
C TYR A 217 -17.27 -9.41 13.07
N GLU A 218 -17.70 -10.54 12.51
CA GLU A 218 -16.92 -11.79 12.44
C GLU A 218 -16.27 -12.22 13.77
N GLY A 219 -16.98 -12.05 14.89
CA GLY A 219 -16.48 -12.41 16.22
C GLY A 219 -15.48 -11.42 16.83
N SER A 220 -15.31 -10.23 16.23
CA SER A 220 -14.56 -9.11 16.79
C SER A 220 -15.49 -7.93 17.07
N GLU A 221 -15.34 -7.29 18.22
CA GLU A 221 -16.06 -6.05 18.54
C GLU A 221 -15.31 -4.90 17.87
N VAL A 222 -15.87 -4.30 16.83
CA VAL A 222 -15.36 -3.06 16.24
C VAL A 222 -15.79 -1.90 17.14
N VAL A 223 -14.81 -1.31 17.82
CA VAL A 223 -14.99 -0.23 18.79
C VAL A 223 -15.04 1.11 18.05
N GLU A 224 -14.09 1.30 17.15
CA GLU A 224 -13.96 2.49 16.32
C GLU A 224 -13.62 2.08 14.90
N TYR A 225 -14.34 2.64 13.94
CA TYR A 225 -14.02 2.60 12.54
C TYR A 225 -14.17 4.01 11.99
N ILE A 226 -13.10 4.50 11.38
CA ILE A 226 -13.02 5.82 10.79
C ILE A 226 -12.81 5.65 9.29
N VAL A 227 -13.55 6.42 8.51
CA VAL A 227 -13.28 6.63 7.08
C VAL A 227 -12.92 8.11 6.91
N TRP A 228 -11.80 8.39 6.26
CA TRP A 228 -11.44 9.75 5.85
C TRP A 228 -11.78 9.95 4.38
N LEU A 229 -12.61 10.97 4.10
CA LEU A 229 -13.04 11.32 2.76
C LEU A 229 -12.71 12.78 2.44
N ASP A 230 -12.22 13.06 1.24
CA ASP A 230 -12.17 14.44 0.72
C ASP A 230 -13.59 14.94 0.36
N ASP A 231 -13.73 16.21 -0.04
CA ASP A 231 -15.03 16.85 -0.32
C ASP A 231 -15.83 16.14 -1.43
N ASP A 232 -15.14 15.54 -2.39
CA ASP A 232 -15.71 14.82 -3.54
C ASP A 232 -15.89 13.31 -3.29
N GLY A 233 -15.82 12.90 -2.03
CA GLY A 233 -15.94 11.49 -1.63
C GLY A 233 -14.70 10.64 -1.91
N THR A 234 -13.58 11.22 -2.33
CA THR A 234 -12.31 10.50 -2.51
C THR A 234 -11.88 9.84 -1.19
N PRO A 235 -11.68 8.50 -1.14
CA PRO A 235 -11.16 7.82 0.04
C PRO A 235 -9.70 8.21 0.28
N VAL A 236 -9.43 8.77 1.46
CA VAL A 236 -8.07 9.16 1.89
C VAL A 236 -7.48 8.09 2.81
N GLY A 237 -8.33 7.41 3.58
CA GLY A 237 -7.87 6.33 4.46
C GLY A 237 -8.98 5.72 5.31
N VAL A 238 -8.58 4.73 6.09
CA VAL A 238 -9.42 4.06 7.09
C VAL A 238 -8.61 3.79 8.36
N GLN A 239 -9.26 3.87 9.52
CA GLN A 239 -8.73 3.27 10.75
C GLN A 239 -9.77 2.35 11.35
N ASN A 240 -9.33 1.21 11.85
CA ASN A 240 -10.18 0.27 12.58
C ASN A 240 -9.50 -0.11 13.89
N THR A 241 -10.19 0.12 14.99
CA THR A 241 -9.87 -0.42 16.30
C THR A 241 -10.92 -1.45 16.68
N SER A 242 -10.49 -2.69 16.87
CA SER A 242 -11.37 -3.80 17.26
C SER A 242 -10.79 -4.63 18.40
N ASN A 243 -11.67 -5.26 19.16
CA ASN A 243 -11.34 -6.19 20.24
C ASN A 243 -11.66 -7.62 19.82
N THR A 244 -10.68 -8.51 19.94
CA THR A 244 -10.87 -9.96 19.74
C THR A 244 -10.29 -10.68 20.95
N ALA A 245 -11.10 -11.51 21.63
CA ALA A 245 -10.71 -12.25 22.83
C ALA A 245 -10.03 -11.36 23.91
N GLY A 246 -10.56 -10.14 24.12
CA GLY A 246 -10.05 -9.18 25.10
C GLY A 246 -8.76 -8.45 24.70
N LYS A 247 -8.27 -8.64 23.46
CA LYS A 247 -7.10 -7.92 22.92
C LYS A 247 -7.57 -6.90 21.90
N SER A 248 -7.21 -5.64 22.14
CA SER A 248 -7.41 -4.58 21.15
C SER A 248 -6.34 -4.68 20.06
N ASN A 249 -6.75 -4.53 18.80
CA ASN A 249 -5.87 -4.34 17.66
C ASN A 249 -6.34 -3.09 16.91
N THR A 250 -5.39 -2.30 16.41
CA THR A 250 -5.68 -1.17 15.53
C THR A 250 -4.89 -1.31 14.25
N TYR A 251 -5.53 -1.00 13.13
CA TYR A 251 -4.83 -0.75 11.87
C TYR A 251 -5.24 0.59 11.28
N VAL A 252 -4.34 1.16 10.49
CA VAL A 252 -4.55 2.39 9.73
C VAL A 252 -4.15 2.13 8.28
N GLN A 253 -4.99 2.57 7.35
CA GLN A 253 -4.80 2.52 5.91
C GLN A 253 -4.82 3.95 5.38
N HIS A 254 -3.86 4.30 4.54
CA HIS A 254 -3.87 5.54 3.75
C HIS A 254 -3.85 5.20 2.27
N PHE A 255 -4.74 5.83 1.51
CA PHE A 255 -4.83 5.64 0.06
C PHE A 255 -4.24 6.85 -0.66
N TYR A 256 -3.36 6.59 -1.62
CA TYR A 256 -2.69 7.61 -2.39
C TYR A 256 -2.39 7.13 -3.81
N ASP A 257 -2.01 8.08 -4.67
CA ASP A 257 -1.80 7.84 -6.10
C ASP A 257 -2.98 7.12 -6.77
N LEU A 258 -4.20 7.44 -6.30
CA LEU A 258 -5.45 6.92 -6.85
C LEU A 258 -5.58 7.31 -8.33
N GLY A 259 -5.98 6.33 -9.14
CA GLY A 259 -6.10 6.46 -10.60
C GLY A 259 -4.77 6.47 -11.36
N GLN A 260 -3.63 6.43 -10.66
CA GLN A 260 -2.33 6.27 -11.32
C GLN A 260 -2.14 4.82 -11.79
N PRO A 261 -1.53 4.60 -12.98
CA PRO A 261 -1.25 3.25 -13.46
C PRO A 261 -0.39 2.45 -12.48
N VAL A 262 -0.78 1.20 -12.23
CA VAL A 262 -0.01 0.24 -11.42
C VAL A 262 0.31 -1.01 -12.24
N THR A 263 1.51 -1.56 -12.04
CA THR A 263 1.94 -2.82 -12.66
C THR A 263 1.79 -3.97 -11.67
N ILE A 264 0.80 -4.84 -11.87
CA ILE A 264 0.60 -6.03 -11.05
C ILE A 264 0.72 -7.24 -11.96
N GLU A 265 1.73 -8.06 -11.72
CA GLU A 265 2.08 -9.21 -12.57
C GLU A 265 2.39 -10.41 -11.69
N ALA A 266 2.10 -11.61 -12.21
CA ALA A 266 2.53 -12.85 -11.56
C ALA A 266 4.07 -12.85 -11.43
N PRO A 267 4.61 -13.30 -10.30
CA PRO A 267 6.05 -13.33 -10.10
C PRO A 267 6.73 -14.34 -11.02
N PRO A 268 8.03 -14.14 -11.34
CA PRO A 268 8.81 -15.10 -12.10
C PRO A 268 8.86 -16.44 -11.34
N GLN A 269 8.70 -17.53 -12.10
CA GLN A 269 8.82 -18.91 -11.62
C GLN A 269 10.25 -19.42 -11.82
#